data_AF-A0A9D2UAB0-F1
#
_entry.id   AF-A0A9D2UAB0-F1
#
_cell.length_a   1.000
_cell.length_b   1.000
_cell.length_c   1.000
_cell.angle_alpha   90.00
_cell.angle_beta   90.00
_cell.angle_gamma   90.00
#
_symmetry.space_group_name_H-M   'P 1'
#
loop_
_entity.id
_entity.type
_entity.pdbx_description
1 polymer ?
#
loop_
_entity_poly.entity_id
_entity_poly.type
_entity_poly.pdbx_seq_one_letter_code
_entity_poly.pdbx_strand_id
1 'polypeptide(L)'
;IGAATPFIFGFIGLASMYVIFFVDHPPLAELDAEALAIGSPLPHWSIAAVNYVGFNLMVAVSMAVVIGGQMFNPRLAGRGGFLGGVILSLMMAISTITLFLAVREVGHDDLPMLSLIVHIHPVLGHIMAVVIYAMIFNTALGMFYALARRLSASRPEHFYRYYVGTVAVGFVLSFAGFKNLIGWIYPLLGYMGLLLIAVMTFAWVRRYKQIAQEADRRLRLVDLWRAGRENEPAGDAQ
;
A
#
# COMPACT_ATOMS: atom_id res chain seq x y z
N ILE A 1 -1.64 4.75 -11.40
CA ILE A 1 -0.94 4.21 -10.19
C ILE A 1 0.13 3.20 -10.58
N GLY A 2 -0.19 2.10 -11.28
CA GLY A 2 0.79 1.03 -11.57
C GLY A 2 2.05 1.45 -12.35
N ALA A 3 1.96 2.50 -13.19
CA ALA A 3 3.11 3.00 -13.96
C ALA A 3 4.09 3.85 -13.13
N ALA A 4 3.68 4.38 -11.97
CA ALA A 4 4.52 5.26 -11.15
C ALA A 4 5.36 4.49 -10.12
N THR A 5 4.89 3.32 -9.67
CA THR A 5 5.57 2.47 -8.67
C THR A 5 7.00 2.07 -9.08
N PRO A 6 7.32 1.71 -10.35
CA PRO A 6 8.69 1.39 -10.75
C PRO A 6 9.67 2.54 -10.56
N PHE A 7 9.22 3.79 -10.74
CA PHE A 7 10.06 4.97 -10.50
C PHE A 7 10.43 5.09 -9.02
N ILE A 8 9.46 4.87 -8.13
CA ILE A 8 9.71 4.89 -6.68
C ILE A 8 10.72 3.80 -6.28
N PHE A 9 10.60 2.59 -6.84
CA PHE A 9 11.59 1.53 -6.59
C PHE A 9 12.99 1.92 -7.08
N GLY A 10 13.08 2.57 -8.25
CA GLY A 10 14.33 3.12 -8.77
C GLY A 10 14.94 4.17 -7.84
N PHE A 11 14.14 5.12 -7.34
CA PHE A 11 14.61 6.13 -6.39
C PHE A 11 15.05 5.53 -5.06
N ILE A 12 14.31 4.56 -4.51
CA ILE A 12 14.71 3.86 -3.28
C ILE A 12 16.05 3.14 -3.48
N GLY A 13 16.23 2.47 -4.63
CA GLY A 13 17.50 1.83 -4.98
C GLY A 13 18.65 2.84 -5.08
N LEU A 14 18.42 3.99 -5.74
CA LEU A 14 19.40 5.08 -5.84
C LEU A 14 19.78 5.64 -4.46
N ALA A 15 18.78 5.94 -3.62
CA ALA A 15 18.98 6.43 -2.26
C ALA A 15 19.80 5.43 -1.43
N SER A 16 19.45 4.15 -1.50
CA SER A 16 20.15 3.09 -0.78
C SER A 16 21.62 2.98 -1.21
N MET A 17 21.89 2.96 -2.52
CA MET A 17 23.26 2.97 -3.03
C MET A 17 24.02 4.21 -2.58
N TYR A 18 23.40 5.39 -2.68
CA TYR A 18 24.04 6.64 -2.27
C TYR A 18 24.46 6.62 -0.80
N VAL A 19 23.56 6.24 0.10
CA VAL A 19 23.86 6.17 1.53
C VAL A 19 24.98 5.18 1.81
N ILE A 20 24.98 4.01 1.19
CA ILE A 20 26.04 3.00 1.39
C ILE A 20 27.42 3.53 0.95
N PHE A 21 27.51 4.23 -0.17
CA PHE A 21 28.79 4.61 -0.77
C PHE A 21 29.30 6.01 -0.39
N PHE A 22 28.42 6.95 -0.02
CA PHE A 22 28.76 8.37 0.09
C PHE A 22 28.42 9.00 1.44
N VAL A 23 27.60 8.36 2.27
CA VAL A 23 27.31 8.85 3.62
C VAL A 23 28.27 8.19 4.60
N ASP A 24 28.87 8.98 5.48
CA ASP A 24 29.70 8.46 6.56
C ASP A 24 28.81 7.67 7.53
N HIS A 25 29.25 6.46 7.88
CA HIS A 25 28.53 5.57 8.78
C HIS A 25 29.12 5.67 10.20
N PRO A 26 28.60 6.55 11.07
CA PRO A 26 29.03 6.58 12.46
C PRO A 26 28.70 5.25 13.17
N PRO A 27 29.31 5.00 14.35
CA PRO A 27 29.06 3.79 15.10
C PRO A 27 27.56 3.57 15.35
N LEU A 28 27.11 2.32 15.26
CA LEU A 28 25.69 1.96 15.42
C LEU A 28 25.07 2.49 16.72
N ALA A 29 25.86 2.66 17.78
CA ALA A 29 25.39 3.20 19.06
C ALA A 29 24.96 4.67 18.97
N GLU A 30 25.62 5.47 18.12
CA GLU A 30 25.24 6.87 17.90
C GLU A 30 24.00 6.98 17.02
N LEU A 31 23.91 6.16 15.96
CA LEU A 31 22.73 6.07 15.10
C LEU A 31 21.49 5.61 15.87
N ASP A 32 21.63 4.64 16.78
CA ASP A 32 20.53 4.16 17.63
C ASP A 32 20.06 5.25 18.61
N ALA A 33 20.99 5.99 19.22
CA ALA A 33 20.65 7.10 20.11
C ALA A 33 19.89 8.22 19.38
N GLU A 34 20.31 8.57 18.15
CA GLU A 34 19.62 9.55 17.31
C GLU A 34 18.25 9.05 16.83
N ALA A 35 18.14 7.77 16.44
CA ALA A 35 16.88 7.17 16.03
C ALA A 35 15.83 7.15 17.17
N LEU A 36 16.25 6.86 18.40
CA LEU A 36 15.39 6.89 19.58
C LEU A 36 14.92 8.31 19.93
N ALA A 37 15.70 9.34 19.59
CA ALA A 37 15.36 10.74 19.87
C ALA A 37 14.23 11.29 18.98
N ILE A 38 13.99 10.72 17.81
CA ILE A 38 13.00 11.21 16.82
C ILE A 38 11.54 10.96 17.27
N GLY A 39 11.32 10.09 18.25
CA GLY A 39 10.01 9.79 18.81
C GLY A 39 9.16 8.93 17.87
N SER A 40 8.70 7.78 18.37
CA SER A 40 7.83 6.87 17.62
C SER A 40 6.37 7.01 18.05
N PRO A 41 5.41 7.05 17.12
CA PRO A 41 3.99 7.05 17.45
C PRO A 41 3.53 5.73 18.09
N LEU A 42 4.34 4.67 18.01
CA LEU A 42 4.07 3.36 18.61
C LEU A 42 5.24 2.90 19.50
N PRO A 43 4.95 2.22 20.63
CA PRO A 43 5.94 1.97 21.69
C PRO A 43 7.04 0.97 21.31
N HIS A 44 6.82 0.11 20.31
CA HIS A 44 7.81 -0.88 19.87
C HIS A 44 7.71 -1.12 18.35
N TRP A 45 8.86 -1.33 17.68
CA TRP A 45 8.93 -1.52 16.22
C TRP A 45 8.11 -2.73 15.74
N SER A 46 7.99 -3.78 16.56
CA SER A 46 7.19 -4.96 16.22
C SER A 46 5.69 -4.65 16.20
N ILE A 47 5.22 -3.82 17.13
CA ILE A 47 3.83 -3.34 17.15
C ILE A 47 3.61 -2.43 15.94
N ALA A 48 4.57 -1.57 15.61
CA ALA A 48 4.52 -0.73 14.42
C ALA A 48 4.46 -1.55 13.12
N ALA A 49 5.25 -2.62 13.01
CA ALA A 49 5.25 -3.53 11.87
C ALA A 49 3.89 -4.24 11.72
N VAL A 50 3.35 -4.80 12.80
CA VAL A 50 2.05 -5.48 12.80
C VAL A 50 0.92 -4.48 12.51
N ASN A 51 0.96 -3.29 13.11
CA ASN A 51 0.00 -2.23 12.84
C ASN A 51 0.03 -1.79 11.36
N TYR A 52 1.23 -1.63 10.79
CA TYR A 52 1.41 -1.31 9.38
C TYR A 52 0.83 -2.39 8.46
N VAL A 53 0.99 -3.67 8.80
CA VAL A 53 0.33 -4.78 8.07
C VAL A 53 -1.20 -4.63 8.12
N GLY A 54 -1.76 -4.34 9.30
CA GLY A 54 -3.18 -4.06 9.46
C GLY A 54 -3.65 -2.89 8.59
N PHE A 55 -2.90 -1.79 8.59
CA PHE A 55 -3.21 -0.60 7.80
C PHE A 55 -3.24 -0.92 6.31
N ASN A 56 -2.21 -1.61 5.81
CA ASN A 56 -2.13 -2.01 4.41
C ASN A 56 -3.31 -2.91 4.00
N LEU A 57 -3.70 -3.88 4.85
CA LEU A 57 -4.88 -4.68 4.55
C LEU A 57 -6.15 -3.84 4.54
N MET A 58 -6.34 -2.94 5.50
CA MET A 58 -7.54 -2.10 5.58
C MET A 58 -7.73 -1.29 4.29
N VAL A 59 -6.65 -0.75 3.73
CA VAL A 59 -6.70 0.00 2.46
C VAL A 59 -6.90 -0.95 1.27
N ALA A 60 -6.24 -2.12 1.28
CA ALA A 60 -6.29 -3.06 0.16
C ALA A 60 -7.57 -3.91 0.09
N VAL A 61 -8.33 -4.06 1.18
CA VAL A 61 -9.43 -5.03 1.26
C VAL A 61 -10.49 -4.83 0.19
N SER A 62 -10.84 -3.57 -0.12
CA SER A 62 -11.87 -3.26 -1.11
C SER A 62 -11.52 -3.84 -2.48
N MET A 63 -10.30 -3.61 -2.94
CA MET A 63 -9.79 -4.13 -4.20
C MET A 63 -9.53 -5.63 -4.14
N ALA A 64 -9.05 -6.15 -3.00
CA ALA A 64 -8.85 -7.58 -2.81
C ALA A 64 -10.16 -8.38 -2.97
N VAL A 65 -11.29 -7.84 -2.49
CA VAL A 65 -12.62 -8.45 -2.67
C VAL A 65 -13.05 -8.40 -4.14
N VAL A 66 -12.84 -7.28 -4.83
CA VAL A 66 -13.17 -7.15 -6.28
C VAL A 66 -12.36 -8.15 -7.11
N ILE A 67 -11.04 -8.18 -6.91
CA ILE A 67 -10.15 -9.11 -7.59
C ILE A 67 -10.52 -10.57 -7.27
N GLY A 68 -10.81 -10.88 -6.01
CA GLY A 68 -11.23 -12.21 -5.58
C GLY A 68 -12.57 -12.66 -6.17
N GLY A 69 -13.46 -11.71 -6.49
CA GLY A 69 -14.72 -11.98 -7.18
C GLY A 69 -14.56 -12.23 -8.68
N GLN A 70 -13.54 -11.64 -9.31
CA GLN A 70 -13.30 -11.72 -10.75
C GLN A 70 -12.30 -12.82 -11.16
N MET A 71 -11.40 -13.26 -10.27
CA MET A 71 -10.44 -14.33 -10.57
C MET A 71 -11.03 -15.72 -10.36
N PHE A 72 -11.13 -16.49 -11.46
CA PHE A 72 -11.56 -17.89 -11.42
C PHE A 72 -10.53 -18.85 -10.81
N ASN A 73 -9.23 -18.50 -10.83
CA ASN A 73 -8.16 -19.33 -10.25
C ASN A 73 -7.66 -18.74 -8.92
N PRO A 74 -8.14 -19.25 -7.77
CA PRO A 74 -7.74 -18.74 -6.44
C PRO A 74 -6.27 -19.00 -6.12
N ARG A 75 -5.64 -20.05 -6.70
CA ARG A 75 -4.23 -20.36 -6.46
C ARG A 75 -3.31 -19.33 -7.12
N LEU A 76 -3.67 -18.87 -8.33
CA LEU A 76 -2.93 -17.81 -9.02
C LEU A 76 -3.01 -16.49 -8.25
N ALA A 77 -4.20 -16.16 -7.74
CA ALA A 77 -4.41 -15.00 -6.88
C ALA A 77 -3.54 -15.05 -5.61
N GLY A 78 -3.49 -16.20 -4.95
CA GLY A 78 -2.65 -16.39 -3.76
C GLY A 78 -1.15 -16.23 -4.04
N ARG A 79 -0.65 -16.81 -5.14
CA ARG A 79 0.77 -16.66 -5.53
C ARG A 79 1.13 -15.22 -5.91
N GLY A 80 0.24 -14.52 -6.61
CA GLY A 80 0.41 -13.10 -6.93
C GLY A 80 0.46 -12.23 -5.67
N GLY A 81 -0.44 -12.47 -4.72
CA GLY A 81 -0.43 -11.79 -3.42
C GLY A 81 0.84 -12.07 -2.62
N PHE A 82 1.30 -13.32 -2.58
CA PHE A 82 2.54 -13.69 -1.90
C PHE A 82 3.77 -13.01 -2.52
N LEU A 83 3.91 -13.08 -3.85
CA LEU A 83 5.03 -12.44 -4.55
C LEU A 83 5.04 -10.91 -4.36
N GLY A 84 3.87 -10.27 -4.44
CA GLY A 84 3.73 -8.84 -4.16
C GLY A 84 4.12 -8.48 -2.72
N GLY A 85 3.71 -9.31 -1.74
CA GLY A 85 4.07 -9.13 -0.33
C GLY A 85 5.56 -9.29 -0.06
N VAL A 86 6.24 -10.21 -0.73
CA VAL A 86 7.71 -10.38 -0.64
C VAL A 86 8.43 -9.16 -1.20
N ILE A 87 8.02 -8.66 -2.37
CA ILE A 87 8.63 -7.46 -2.99
C ILE A 87 8.44 -6.24 -2.09
N LEU A 88 7.22 -6.02 -1.57
CA LEU A 88 6.94 -4.92 -0.66
C LEU A 88 7.75 -5.01 0.64
N SER A 89 7.85 -6.21 1.22
CA SER A 89 8.66 -6.44 2.43
C SER A 89 10.13 -6.12 2.20
N LEU A 90 10.69 -6.55 1.06
CA LEU A 90 12.07 -6.27 0.69
C LEU A 90 12.31 -4.76 0.51
N MET A 91 11.41 -4.07 -0.20
CA MET A 91 11.50 -2.61 -0.39
C MET A 91 11.38 -1.85 0.92
N MET A 92 10.52 -2.30 1.83
CA MET A 92 10.38 -1.71 3.16
C MET A 92 11.65 -1.91 3.98
N ALA A 93 12.24 -3.11 3.96
CA ALA A 93 13.49 -3.40 4.66
C ALA A 93 14.64 -2.52 4.15
N ILE A 94 14.81 -2.40 2.83
CA ILE A 94 15.82 -1.52 2.22
C ILE A 94 15.59 -0.08 2.66
N SER A 95 14.36 0.43 2.55
CA SER A 95 14.03 1.81 2.93
C SER A 95 14.32 2.09 4.41
N THR A 96 13.95 1.18 5.31
CA THR A 96 14.23 1.32 6.75
C THR A 96 15.73 1.37 7.04
N ILE A 97 16.53 0.49 6.41
CA ILE A 97 17.99 0.49 6.59
C ILE A 97 18.59 1.78 6.03
N THR A 98 18.19 2.19 4.83
CA THR A 98 18.66 3.44 4.21
C THR A 98 18.36 4.65 5.08
N LEU A 99 17.14 4.76 5.62
CA LEU A 99 16.77 5.86 6.52
C LEU A 99 17.48 5.80 7.86
N PHE A 100 17.73 4.61 8.41
CA PHE A 100 18.47 4.45 9.65
C PHE A 100 19.93 4.92 9.50
N LEU A 101 20.58 4.59 8.39
CA LEU A 101 21.94 5.04 8.10
C LEU A 101 22.01 6.56 7.82
N ALA A 102 20.94 7.16 7.27
CA ALA A 102 20.85 8.59 7.00
C ALA A 102 20.12 9.38 8.10
N VAL A 103 19.89 8.78 9.29
CA VAL A 103 19.00 9.33 10.32
C VAL A 103 19.42 10.73 10.79
N ARG A 104 20.72 10.99 10.85
CA ARG A 104 21.30 12.27 11.26
C ARG A 104 20.94 13.43 10.35
N GLU A 105 20.86 13.17 9.04
CA GLU A 105 20.63 14.20 8.04
C GLU A 105 19.16 14.46 7.79
N VAL A 106 18.33 13.41 7.74
CA VAL A 106 16.94 13.51 7.27
C VAL A 106 15.92 13.08 8.32
N GLY A 107 16.33 12.63 9.51
CA GLY A 107 15.44 12.05 10.50
C GLY A 107 14.33 12.98 11.04
N HIS A 108 14.54 14.29 10.97
CA HIS A 108 13.55 15.28 11.40
C HIS A 108 12.61 15.74 10.29
N ASP A 109 12.87 15.36 9.04
CA ASP A 109 12.07 15.78 7.89
C ASP A 109 10.74 15.03 7.81
N ASP A 110 9.72 15.68 7.26
CA ASP A 110 8.39 15.08 7.06
C ASP A 110 8.40 13.94 6.04
N LEU A 111 9.29 14.02 5.04
CA LEU A 111 9.45 13.05 3.96
C LEU A 111 10.94 12.68 3.80
N PRO A 112 11.50 11.91 4.74
CA PRO A 112 12.96 11.73 4.85
C PRO A 112 13.58 11.07 3.61
N MET A 113 12.86 10.13 2.97
CA MET A 113 13.32 9.53 1.71
C MET A 113 13.37 10.54 0.56
N LEU A 114 12.46 11.51 0.52
CA LEU A 114 12.47 12.55 -0.50
C LEU A 114 13.63 13.53 -0.26
N SER A 115 13.82 13.96 0.99
CA SER A 115 14.95 14.82 1.37
C SER A 115 16.29 14.20 1.02
N LEU A 116 16.43 12.89 1.24
CA LEU A 116 17.62 12.16 0.86
C LEU A 116 17.90 12.24 -0.65
N ILE A 117 16.88 12.09 -1.49
CA ILE A 117 17.03 12.26 -2.95
C ILE A 117 17.37 13.71 -3.32
N VAL A 118 16.85 14.71 -2.59
CA VAL A 118 17.19 16.12 -2.80
C VAL A 118 18.67 16.37 -2.48
N HIS A 119 19.22 15.76 -1.42
CA HIS A 119 20.64 15.84 -1.09
C HIS A 119 21.53 15.21 -2.18
N ILE A 120 21.09 14.13 -2.82
CA ILE A 120 21.82 13.54 -3.97
C ILE A 120 21.86 14.51 -5.14
N HIS A 121 20.69 14.97 -5.60
CA HIS A 121 20.59 15.94 -6.67
C HIS A 121 19.23 16.65 -6.67
N PRO A 122 19.18 17.99 -6.63
CA PRO A 122 17.92 18.73 -6.47
C PRO A 122 16.91 18.47 -7.60
N VAL A 123 17.37 18.26 -8.84
CA VAL A 123 16.48 17.93 -9.97
C VAL A 123 15.82 16.56 -9.79
N LEU A 124 16.54 15.57 -9.25
CA LEU A 124 15.97 14.25 -8.97
C LEU A 124 14.91 14.34 -7.87
N GLY A 125 15.14 15.18 -6.86
CA GLY A 125 14.17 15.49 -5.82
C GLY A 125 12.88 16.09 -6.38
N HIS A 126 12.97 17.04 -7.33
CA HIS A 126 11.80 17.61 -7.99
C HIS A 126 11.02 16.57 -8.79
N ILE A 127 11.72 15.68 -9.52
CA ILE A 127 11.07 14.59 -10.26
C ILE A 127 10.33 13.66 -9.30
N MET A 128 10.99 13.23 -8.21
CA MET A 128 10.36 12.37 -7.20
C MET A 128 9.16 13.05 -6.53
N ALA A 129 9.25 14.34 -6.22
CA ALA A 129 8.14 15.11 -5.67
C ALA A 129 6.93 15.14 -6.61
N VAL A 130 7.13 15.36 -7.91
CA VAL A 130 6.06 15.32 -8.93
C VAL A 130 5.45 13.92 -9.03
N VAL A 131 6.27 12.87 -9.01
CA VAL A 131 5.79 11.48 -9.04
C VAL A 131 4.94 11.17 -7.79
N ILE A 132 5.43 11.50 -6.60
CA ILE A 132 4.69 11.31 -5.34
C ILE A 132 3.38 12.08 -5.36
N TYR A 133 3.42 13.35 -5.78
CA TYR A 133 2.23 14.18 -5.90
C TYR A 133 1.20 13.54 -6.84
N ALA A 134 1.61 13.12 -8.04
CA ALA A 134 0.72 12.46 -8.99
C ALA A 134 0.11 11.16 -8.43
N MET A 135 0.89 10.38 -7.67
CA MET A 135 0.42 9.15 -7.02
C MET A 135 -0.62 9.42 -5.94
N ILE A 136 -0.33 10.37 -5.04
CA ILE A 136 -1.25 10.77 -3.95
C ILE A 136 -2.52 11.37 -4.56
N PHE A 137 -2.38 12.27 -5.53
CA PHE A 137 -3.51 12.93 -6.19
C PHE A 137 -4.44 11.92 -6.87
N ASN A 138 -3.90 10.98 -7.65
CA ASN A 138 -4.71 9.94 -8.28
C ASN A 138 -5.44 9.07 -7.26
N THR A 139 -4.79 8.72 -6.15
CA THR A 139 -5.38 7.90 -5.09
C THR A 139 -6.48 8.67 -4.35
N ALA A 140 -6.22 9.94 -4.03
CA ALA A 140 -7.18 10.83 -3.38
C ALA A 140 -8.45 11.02 -4.23
N LEU A 141 -8.33 11.28 -5.53
CA LEU A 141 -9.48 11.39 -6.43
C LEU A 141 -10.34 10.14 -6.42
N GLY A 142 -9.70 8.96 -6.51
CA GLY A 142 -10.40 7.67 -6.46
C GLY A 142 -11.15 7.45 -5.14
N MET A 143 -10.50 7.76 -4.01
CA MET A 143 -11.10 7.59 -2.68
C MET A 143 -12.22 8.60 -2.40
N PHE A 144 -12.05 9.88 -2.74
CA PHE A 144 -13.12 10.88 -2.60
C PHE A 144 -14.31 10.56 -3.49
N TYR A 145 -14.06 10.12 -4.72
CA TYR A 145 -15.13 9.66 -5.61
C TYR A 145 -15.87 8.45 -5.03
N ALA A 146 -15.16 7.41 -4.61
CA ALA A 146 -15.74 6.21 -4.02
C ALA A 146 -16.55 6.53 -2.75
N LEU A 147 -16.03 7.41 -1.88
CA LEU A 147 -16.73 7.86 -0.68
C LEU A 147 -18.00 8.65 -1.03
N ALA A 148 -17.91 9.60 -1.97
CA ALA A 148 -19.06 10.37 -2.42
C ALA A 148 -20.14 9.48 -3.04
N ARG A 149 -19.75 8.50 -3.87
CA ARG A 149 -20.68 7.51 -4.45
C ARG A 149 -21.34 6.65 -3.37
N ARG A 150 -20.61 6.30 -2.32
CA ARG A 150 -21.14 5.52 -1.19
C ARG A 150 -22.14 6.33 -0.37
N LEU A 151 -21.84 7.61 -0.12
CA LEU A 151 -22.75 8.52 0.60
C LEU A 151 -23.99 8.87 -0.22
N SER A 152 -23.85 9.01 -1.54
CA SER A 152 -24.95 9.29 -2.45
C SER A 152 -25.71 8.04 -2.92
N ALA A 153 -25.40 6.85 -2.37
CA ALA A 153 -25.98 5.59 -2.86
C ALA A 153 -27.52 5.57 -2.77
N SER A 154 -28.08 6.19 -1.73
CA SER A 154 -29.53 6.30 -1.54
C SER A 154 -30.17 7.47 -2.29
N ARG A 155 -29.37 8.47 -2.73
CA ARG A 155 -29.84 9.70 -3.40
C ARG A 155 -28.82 10.17 -4.44
N PRO A 156 -28.84 9.58 -5.66
CA PRO A 156 -27.85 9.86 -6.69
C PRO A 156 -27.81 11.32 -7.14
N GLU A 157 -28.95 12.04 -7.09
CA GLU A 157 -29.02 13.45 -7.49
C GLU A 157 -28.18 14.39 -6.61
N HIS A 158 -27.82 13.95 -5.40
CA HIS A 158 -27.01 14.73 -4.46
C HIS A 158 -25.50 14.43 -4.55
N PHE A 159 -25.06 13.63 -5.53
CA PHE A 159 -23.66 13.20 -5.65
C PHE A 159 -22.65 14.37 -5.64
N TYR A 160 -22.88 15.41 -6.45
CA TYR A 160 -21.97 16.56 -6.51
C TYR A 160 -21.84 17.28 -5.17
N ARG A 161 -22.95 17.39 -4.42
CA ARG A 161 -22.96 18.01 -3.08
C ARG A 161 -22.13 17.20 -2.08
N TYR A 162 -22.27 15.88 -2.09
CA TYR A 162 -21.46 15.00 -1.24
C TYR A 162 -19.99 15.00 -1.65
N TYR A 163 -19.70 15.03 -2.95
CA TYR A 163 -18.33 15.08 -3.46
C TYR A 163 -17.60 16.37 -3.08
N VAL A 164 -18.22 17.54 -3.32
CA VAL A 164 -17.65 18.82 -2.89
C VAL A 164 -17.52 18.89 -1.36
N GLY A 165 -18.52 18.37 -0.63
CA GLY A 165 -18.48 18.32 0.84
C GLY A 165 -17.34 17.47 1.39
N THR A 166 -17.10 16.26 0.84
CA THR A 166 -16.02 15.39 1.31
C THR A 166 -14.64 15.96 0.95
N VAL A 167 -14.49 16.56 -0.24
CA VAL A 167 -13.24 17.24 -0.64
C VAL A 167 -12.98 18.45 0.26
N ALA A 168 -14.00 19.25 0.58
CA ALA A 168 -13.86 20.39 1.48
C ALA A 168 -13.44 19.96 2.89
N VAL A 169 -14.04 18.89 3.43
CA VAL A 169 -13.62 18.32 4.72
C VAL A 169 -12.17 17.82 4.65
N GLY A 170 -11.80 17.11 3.59
CA GLY A 170 -10.43 16.67 3.37
C GLY A 170 -9.43 17.83 3.31
N PHE A 171 -9.82 18.94 2.68
CA PHE A 171 -9.03 20.17 2.63
C PHE A 171 -8.88 20.84 4.00
N VAL A 172 -9.92 20.86 4.83
CA VAL A 172 -9.79 21.38 6.20
C VAL A 172 -8.86 20.48 7.03
N LEU A 173 -8.97 19.16 6.87
CA LEU A 173 -8.11 18.20 7.57
C LEU A 173 -6.64 18.26 7.14
N SER A 174 -6.33 18.74 5.94
CA SER A 174 -4.94 18.85 5.49
C SER A 174 -4.15 19.93 6.25
N PHE A 175 -4.83 20.91 6.87
CA PHE A 175 -4.19 21.91 7.73
C PHE A 175 -3.72 21.37 9.09
N ALA A 176 -4.11 20.15 9.48
CA ALA A 176 -3.67 19.53 10.74
C ALA A 176 -2.17 19.17 10.76
N GLY A 177 -1.48 19.30 9.62
CA GLY A 177 -0.07 18.96 9.44
C GLY A 177 0.13 17.49 9.07
N PHE A 178 0.98 17.23 8.08
CA PHE A 178 1.17 15.89 7.52
C PHE A 178 1.62 14.87 8.58
N LYS A 179 2.68 15.18 9.34
CA LYS A 179 3.25 14.30 10.36
C LYS A 179 2.26 13.94 11.47
N ASN A 180 1.49 14.92 11.95
CA ASN A 180 0.46 14.70 12.96
C ASN A 180 -0.68 13.84 12.42
N LEU A 181 -1.12 14.12 11.20
CA LEU A 181 -2.22 13.40 10.57
C LEU A 181 -1.87 11.93 10.36
N ILE A 182 -0.71 11.63 9.78
CA ILE A 182 -0.27 10.24 9.59
C ILE A 182 0.03 9.56 10.94
N GLY A 183 0.61 10.30 11.90
CA GLY A 183 0.98 9.79 13.22
C GLY A 183 -0.22 9.31 14.04
N TRP A 184 -1.40 9.90 13.83
CA TRP A 184 -2.65 9.47 14.49
C TRP A 184 -3.49 8.53 13.62
N ILE A 185 -3.69 8.87 12.35
CA ILE A 185 -4.60 8.13 11.47
C ILE A 185 -4.02 6.76 11.12
N TYR A 186 -2.72 6.64 10.84
CA TYR A 186 -2.15 5.37 10.40
C TYR A 186 -2.22 4.30 11.51
N PRO A 187 -1.84 4.60 12.77
CA PRO A 187 -2.04 3.65 13.86
C PRO A 187 -3.50 3.25 14.07
N LEU A 188 -4.43 4.21 14.02
CA LEU A 188 -5.86 3.94 14.19
C LEU A 188 -6.39 2.98 13.11
N LEU A 189 -6.11 3.28 11.84
CA LEU A 189 -6.47 2.42 10.72
C LEU A 189 -5.80 1.05 10.82
N GLY A 190 -4.55 1.01 11.31
CA GLY A 190 -3.81 -0.24 11.52
C GLY A 190 -4.49 -1.17 12.52
N TYR A 191 -4.93 -0.65 13.68
CA TYR A 191 -5.66 -1.45 14.66
C TYR A 191 -7.00 -1.95 14.15
N MET A 192 -7.75 -1.11 13.41
CA MET A 192 -8.98 -1.56 12.77
C MET A 192 -8.71 -2.64 11.71
N GLY A 193 -7.59 -2.53 10.99
CA GLY A 193 -7.16 -3.53 10.02
C GLY A 193 -6.78 -4.85 10.68
N LEU A 194 -6.14 -4.82 11.84
CA LEU A 194 -5.85 -6.03 12.63
C LEU A 194 -7.13 -6.72 13.11
N LEU A 195 -8.13 -5.94 13.54
CA LEU A 195 -9.44 -6.49 13.87
C LEU A 195 -10.09 -7.16 12.64
N LEU A 196 -9.98 -6.55 11.47
CA LEU A 196 -10.46 -7.14 10.22
C LEU A 196 -9.72 -8.44 9.88
N ILE A 197 -8.39 -8.49 10.03
CA ILE A 197 -7.59 -9.72 9.88
C ILE A 197 -8.11 -10.82 10.79
N ALA A 198 -8.31 -10.51 12.08
CA ALA A 198 -8.79 -11.47 13.06
C ALA A 198 -10.17 -12.02 12.68
N VAL A 199 -11.11 -11.17 12.30
CA VAL A 199 -12.46 -11.56 11.87
C VAL A 199 -12.42 -12.41 10.60
N MET A 200 -11.66 -11.99 9.59
CA MET A 200 -11.52 -12.73 8.33
C MET A 200 -10.87 -14.10 8.54
N THR A 201 -9.83 -14.16 9.36
CA THR A 201 -9.13 -15.41 9.70
C THR A 201 -10.05 -16.36 10.46
N PHE A 202 -10.78 -15.85 11.46
CA PHE A 202 -11.76 -16.64 12.20
C PHE A 202 -12.87 -17.19 11.29
N ALA A 203 -13.40 -16.35 10.40
CA ALA A 203 -14.41 -16.77 9.43
C ALA A 203 -13.86 -17.82 8.45
N TRP A 204 -12.61 -17.66 8.01
CA TRP A 204 -11.93 -18.60 7.12
C TRP A 204 -11.70 -19.95 7.80
N VAL A 205 -11.19 -19.99 9.04
CA VAL A 205 -10.98 -21.24 9.80
C VAL A 205 -12.32 -21.97 9.98
N ARG A 206 -13.39 -21.26 10.36
CA ARG A 206 -14.71 -21.86 10.57
C ARG A 206 -15.32 -22.44 9.28
N ARG A 207 -15.00 -21.88 8.12
CA ARG A 207 -15.55 -22.28 6.81
C ARG A 207 -14.53 -22.95 5.88
N TYR A 208 -13.37 -23.37 6.40
CA TYR A 208 -12.25 -23.86 5.58
C TYR A 208 -12.67 -24.98 4.60
N LYS A 209 -13.45 -25.97 5.07
CA LYS A 209 -13.93 -27.08 4.22
C LYS A 209 -14.80 -26.60 3.06
N GLN A 210 -15.67 -25.62 3.29
CA GLN A 210 -16.54 -25.04 2.26
C GLN A 210 -15.73 -24.24 1.23
N ILE A 211 -14.75 -23.48 1.70
CA ILE A 211 -13.85 -22.67 0.85
C ILE A 211 -12.98 -23.58 -0.01
N ALA A 212 -12.44 -24.67 0.54
CA ALA A 212 -11.64 -25.64 -0.21
C ALA A 212 -12.47 -26.33 -1.32
N GLN A 213 -13.69 -26.77 -1.00
CA GLN A 213 -14.60 -27.37 -1.98
C GLN A 213 -14.99 -26.38 -3.10
N GLU A 214 -15.25 -25.12 -2.75
CA GLU A 214 -15.56 -24.06 -3.72
C GLU A 214 -14.35 -23.76 -4.61
N ALA A 215 -13.14 -23.71 -4.05
CA ALA A 215 -11.92 -23.51 -4.81
C ALA A 215 -11.72 -24.62 -5.85
N ASP A 216 -11.89 -25.89 -5.46
CA ASP A 216 -11.77 -27.03 -6.38
C ASP A 216 -12.86 -27.03 -7.46
N ARG A 217 -14.10 -26.63 -7.13
CA ARG A 217 -15.17 -26.47 -8.13
C ARG A 217 -14.81 -25.42 -9.18
N ARG A 218 -14.31 -24.25 -8.75
CA ARG A 218 -13.88 -23.19 -9.66
C ARG A 218 -12.74 -23.63 -10.58
N LEU A 219 -11.77 -24.37 -10.04
CA LEU A 219 -10.67 -24.95 -10.81
C LEU A 219 -11.20 -25.93 -11.88
N ARG A 220 -12.09 -26.86 -11.51
CA ARG A 220 -12.71 -27.79 -12.46
C ARG A 220 -13.49 -27.10 -13.57
N LEU A 221 -14.20 -26.00 -13.26
CA LEU A 221 -14.90 -25.21 -14.28
C LEU A 221 -13.92 -24.59 -15.28
N VAL A 222 -12.76 -24.09 -14.82
CA VAL A 222 -11.71 -23.57 -15.72
C VAL A 222 -11.14 -24.69 -16.59
N ASP A 223 -10.88 -25.87 -16.03
CA ASP A 223 -10.35 -27.01 -16.78
C ASP A 223 -11.35 -27.50 -17.85
N LEU A 224 -12.64 -27.58 -17.51
CA LEU A 224 -13.71 -27.95 -18.46
C LEU A 224 -13.88 -26.89 -19.56
N TRP A 225 -13.82 -25.60 -19.22
CA TRP A 225 -13.90 -24.53 -20.21
C TRP A 225 -12.71 -24.55 -21.18
N ARG A 226 -11.50 -24.85 -20.69
CA ARG A 226 -10.31 -25.02 -21.54
C ARG A 226 -10.43 -26.24 -22.44
N ALA A 227 -10.83 -27.38 -21.91
CA ALA A 227 -11.05 -28.59 -22.68
C ALA A 227 -12.16 -28.42 -23.74
N GLY A 228 -13.21 -27.65 -23.45
CA GLY A 228 -14.25 -27.30 -24.41
C GLY A 228 -13.73 -26.47 -25.58
N ARG A 229 -12.83 -25.52 -25.32
CA ARG A 229 -12.18 -24.70 -26.36
C ARG A 229 -11.16 -25.46 -27.21
N GLU A 230 -10.48 -26.45 -26.65
CA GLU A 230 -9.56 -27.30 -27.41
C GLU A 230 -10.29 -28.34 -28.28
N ASN A 231 -11.53 -28.68 -27.92
CA ASN A 231 -12.39 -29.62 -28.65
C ASN A 231 -13.35 -28.93 -29.64
N GLU A 232 -13.39 -27.59 -29.71
CA GLU A 232 -14.00 -26.88 -30.83
C GLU A 232 -13.08 -27.05 -32.05
N PRO A 233 -13.49 -27.78 -33.11
CA PRO A 233 -12.73 -27.77 -34.35
C PRO A 233 -12.64 -26.32 -34.83
N ALA A 234 -11.49 -25.92 -35.35
CA ALA A 234 -11.33 -24.66 -36.06
C ALA A 234 -12.27 -24.65 -37.27
N GLY A 235 -13.54 -24.29 -37.04
CA GLY A 235 -14.63 -24.32 -37.98
C GLY A 235 -15.04 -22.91 -38.33
N ASP A 236 -14.66 -22.51 -39.54
CA ASP A 236 -15.28 -21.51 -40.39
C ASP A 236 -15.15 -20.04 -39.98
N ALA A 237 -13.94 -19.51 -40.14
CA ALA A 237 -13.78 -18.13 -40.60
C ALA A 237 -13.62 -18.15 -42.13
N GLN A 238 -14.75 -18.10 -42.84
CA GLN A 238 -14.86 -17.50 -44.17
C GLN A 238 -15.34 -16.06 -44.01
#